data_AF-A0A366HY75-F1
#
_entry.id   AF-A0A366HY75-F1
#
_cell.length_a   1.000
_cell.length_b   1.000
_cell.length_c   1.000
_cell.angle_alpha   90.00
_cell.angle_beta   90.00
_cell.angle_gamma   90.00
#
_symmetry.space_group_name_H-M   'P 1'
#
loop_
_entity.id
_entity.type
_entity.pdbx_description
1 polymer ?
#
loop_
_entity_poly.entity_id
_entity_poly.type
_entity_poly.pdbx_seq_one_letter_code
_entity_poly.pdbx_strand_id
1 'polypeptide(L)'
;MKVVSPYEELKNWFDINNYAQVKSLTIKALHKELVFRELIVDSINFEWEDDDQNLKSILNGNPILSQEVNHSDQFIKRQTHIEQVSFEDLRKQEKKLVMFDVDCFDENGDFKKELKDKPITQTMRELFLNKNNSKMYVSFDLGLSSDEEVISALQTMLPVWRSEYEIESRKIEKVGIAKIRKLVDHNIIPMMDLLIWASLKKVNISNMIISRVLYPDFTNEIRGEDHIKDTDRPVAEKTLKGETSRSLEYFINKNSHLSNIPIADLDGF
;
A
#
# COMPACT_ATOMS: atom_id res chain seq x y z
N MET A 1 -33.22 11.26 -14.12
CA MET A 1 -31.86 11.65 -13.68
C MET A 1 -31.20 12.43 -14.80
N LYS A 2 -30.68 13.63 -14.54
CA LYS A 2 -29.79 14.31 -15.51
C LYS A 2 -28.48 13.52 -15.53
N VAL A 3 -28.09 13.01 -16.69
CA VAL A 3 -26.76 12.42 -16.89
C VAL A 3 -25.78 13.60 -16.85
N VAL A 4 -25.11 13.78 -15.72
CA VAL A 4 -24.05 14.78 -15.57
C VAL A 4 -22.81 14.24 -16.26
N SER A 5 -22.13 15.06 -17.06
CA SER A 5 -20.88 14.64 -17.71
C SER A 5 -19.84 14.33 -16.62
N PRO A 6 -19.01 13.27 -16.75
CA PRO A 6 -17.90 13.01 -15.83
C PRO A 6 -17.00 14.23 -15.62
N TYR A 7 -16.85 15.08 -16.64
CA TYR A 7 -16.06 16.31 -16.53
C TYR A 7 -16.73 17.38 -15.66
N GLU A 8 -18.06 17.48 -15.67
CA GLU A 8 -18.79 18.38 -14.78
C GLU A 8 -18.77 17.87 -13.34
N GLU A 9 -18.90 16.56 -13.15
CA GLU A 9 -18.76 15.95 -11.83
C GLU A 9 -17.35 16.15 -11.25
N LEU A 10 -16.31 15.90 -12.05
CA LEU A 10 -14.92 16.14 -11.66
C LEU A 10 -14.69 17.60 -11.23
N LYS A 11 -15.23 18.55 -12.00
CA LYS A 11 -15.11 19.98 -11.72
C LYS A 11 -15.82 20.39 -10.42
N ASN A 12 -16.92 19.73 -10.06
CA ASN A 12 -17.67 20.02 -8.84
C ASN A 12 -17.05 19.35 -7.61
N TRP A 13 -16.43 18.19 -7.78
CA TRP A 13 -15.85 17.42 -6.68
C TRP A 13 -14.43 17.86 -6.33
N PHE A 14 -13.55 18.00 -7.34
CA PHE A 14 -12.13 18.19 -7.08
C PHE A 14 -11.77 19.66 -6.86
N ASP A 15 -11.20 19.94 -5.68
CA ASP A 15 -10.56 21.22 -5.36
C ASP A 15 -9.15 20.96 -4.80
N ILE A 16 -8.14 21.50 -5.49
CA ILE A 16 -6.73 21.36 -5.08
C ILE A 16 -6.45 21.99 -3.71
N ASN A 17 -7.24 23.00 -3.30
CA ASN A 17 -7.06 23.67 -2.01
C ASN A 17 -7.36 22.74 -0.82
N ASN A 18 -8.21 21.72 -1.00
CA ASN A 18 -8.48 20.71 0.03
C ASN A 18 -7.22 19.89 0.39
N TYR A 19 -6.17 19.96 -0.44
CA TYR A 19 -4.90 19.27 -0.26
C TYR A 19 -3.79 20.17 0.30
N ALA A 20 -4.08 21.44 0.63
CA ALA A 20 -3.07 22.39 1.11
C ALA A 20 -2.30 21.85 2.35
N GLN A 21 -2.98 21.07 3.20
CA GLN A 21 -2.41 20.49 4.42
C GLN A 21 -1.40 19.36 4.15
N VAL A 22 -1.32 18.81 2.93
CA VAL A 22 -0.35 17.75 2.59
C VAL A 22 1.09 18.21 2.87
N LYS A 23 1.40 19.49 2.66
CA LYS A 23 2.71 20.09 2.93
C LYS A 23 3.09 20.11 4.41
N SER A 24 2.10 20.16 5.29
CA SER A 24 2.29 20.15 6.75
C SER A 24 2.27 18.74 7.37
N LEU A 25 2.03 17.70 6.58
CA LEU A 25 2.05 16.33 7.09
C LEU A 25 3.45 15.95 7.56
N THR A 26 3.52 15.13 8.60
CA THR A 26 4.75 14.43 8.95
C THR A 26 5.05 13.33 7.94
N ILE A 27 6.30 12.86 7.88
CA ILE A 27 6.66 11.71 7.02
C ILE A 27 5.77 10.50 7.32
N LYS A 28 5.50 10.24 8.61
CA LYS A 28 4.62 9.16 9.05
C LYS A 28 3.17 9.37 8.60
N ALA A 29 2.66 10.59 8.68
CA ALA A 29 1.31 10.91 8.21
C ALA A 29 1.20 10.77 6.69
N LEU A 30 2.20 11.23 5.93
CA LEU A 30 2.26 11.01 4.49
C LEU A 30 2.25 9.51 4.15
N HIS A 31 3.04 8.69 4.84
CA HIS A 31 3.01 7.23 4.65
C HIS A 31 1.60 6.66 4.87
N LYS A 32 0.90 7.09 5.94
CA LYS A 32 -0.50 6.70 6.18
C LYS A 32 -1.40 7.07 5.00
N GLU A 33 -1.28 8.29 4.47
CA GLU A 33 -2.07 8.73 3.31
C GLU A 33 -1.87 7.85 2.07
N LEU A 34 -0.63 7.38 1.83
CA LEU A 34 -0.34 6.47 0.71
C LEU A 34 -1.03 5.11 0.91
N VAL A 35 -0.87 4.53 2.11
CA VAL A 35 -1.43 3.22 2.44
C VAL A 35 -2.96 3.24 2.38
N PHE A 36 -3.63 4.30 2.85
CA PHE A 36 -5.09 4.37 2.74
C PHE A 36 -5.57 4.33 1.30
N ARG A 37 -4.86 4.96 0.37
CA ARG A 37 -5.22 4.97 -1.05
C ARG A 37 -4.96 3.63 -1.73
N GLU A 38 -3.93 2.90 -1.31
CA GLU A 38 -3.72 1.51 -1.72
C GLU A 38 -4.89 0.62 -1.29
N LEU A 39 -5.33 0.75 -0.04
CA LEU A 39 -6.49 0.00 0.47
C LEU A 39 -7.79 0.35 -0.26
N ILE A 40 -7.97 1.62 -0.65
CA ILE A 40 -9.11 2.06 -1.48
C ILE A 40 -9.05 1.43 -2.89
N VAL A 41 -7.86 1.35 -3.50
CA VAL A 41 -7.73 0.67 -4.80
C VAL A 41 -8.08 -0.80 -4.68
N ASP A 42 -7.63 -1.46 -3.62
CA ASP A 42 -8.00 -2.84 -3.34
C ASP A 42 -9.52 -2.96 -3.15
N SER A 43 -10.16 -2.09 -2.37
CA SER A 43 -11.62 -2.14 -2.14
C SER A 43 -12.41 -1.98 -3.45
N ILE A 44 -12.01 -1.06 -4.34
CA ILE A 44 -12.62 -0.92 -5.67
C ILE A 44 -12.42 -2.17 -6.53
N ASN A 45 -11.21 -2.76 -6.53
CA ASN A 45 -10.93 -3.97 -7.31
C ASN A 45 -11.73 -5.19 -6.83
N PHE A 46 -12.15 -5.21 -5.56
CA PHE A 46 -12.99 -6.25 -4.97
C PHE A 46 -14.48 -5.90 -4.94
N GLU A 47 -14.90 -4.78 -5.53
CA GLU A 47 -16.29 -4.29 -5.55
C GLU A 47 -16.85 -4.03 -4.13
N TRP A 48 -16.00 -3.55 -3.21
CA TRP A 48 -16.33 -3.23 -1.80
C TRP A 48 -16.29 -1.73 -1.50
N GLU A 49 -16.29 -0.89 -2.54
CA GLU A 49 -16.16 0.57 -2.41
C GLU A 49 -17.27 1.22 -1.56
N ASP A 50 -18.47 0.63 -1.52
CA ASP A 50 -19.63 1.18 -0.82
C ASP A 50 -19.46 1.20 0.71
N ASP A 51 -18.57 0.39 1.27
CA ASP A 51 -18.28 0.32 2.71
C ASP A 51 -17.04 1.13 3.12
N ASP A 52 -16.28 1.65 2.15
CA ASP A 52 -14.99 2.31 2.39
C ASP A 52 -15.19 3.77 2.86
N GLN A 53 -15.02 4.01 4.15
CA GLN A 53 -15.15 5.34 4.75
C GLN A 53 -14.06 6.32 4.28
N ASN A 54 -12.86 5.82 3.97
CA ASN A 54 -11.78 6.66 3.48
C ASN A 54 -12.11 7.16 2.07
N LEU A 55 -12.62 6.27 1.21
CA LEU A 55 -13.10 6.65 -0.12
C LEU A 55 -14.24 7.67 -0.02
N LYS A 56 -15.22 7.45 0.86
CA LYS A 56 -16.31 8.42 1.09
C LYS A 56 -15.79 9.78 1.53
N SER A 57 -14.79 9.82 2.41
CA SER A 57 -14.19 11.08 2.88
C SER A 57 -13.54 11.85 1.71
N ILE A 58 -12.74 11.16 0.88
CA ILE A 58 -12.14 11.73 -0.34
C ILE A 58 -13.23 12.25 -1.31
N LEU A 59 -14.27 11.46 -1.57
CA LEU A 59 -15.37 11.83 -2.47
C LEU A 59 -16.22 12.99 -1.95
N ASN A 60 -16.23 13.22 -0.63
CA ASN A 60 -16.88 14.37 0.01
C ASN A 60 -15.98 15.62 0.08
N GLY A 61 -14.78 15.58 -0.49
CA GLY A 61 -13.85 16.72 -0.50
C GLY A 61 -12.98 16.83 0.75
N ASN A 62 -12.88 15.77 1.56
CA ASN A 62 -12.02 15.72 2.76
C ASN A 62 -10.89 14.69 2.55
N PRO A 63 -9.85 15.01 1.75
CA PRO A 63 -8.88 14.03 1.30
C PRO A 63 -7.78 13.68 2.31
N ILE A 64 -7.71 14.37 3.45
CA ILE A 64 -6.65 14.18 4.46
C ILE A 64 -7.14 13.21 5.53
N LEU A 65 -6.76 11.94 5.39
CA LEU A 65 -7.29 10.82 6.17
C LEU A 65 -6.48 10.54 7.44
N SER A 66 -5.19 10.87 7.43
CA SER A 66 -4.23 10.57 8.51
C SER A 66 -4.48 11.33 9.81
N GLN A 67 -5.28 12.40 9.76
CA GLN A 67 -5.66 13.21 10.92
C GLN A 67 -6.89 12.65 11.65
N GLU A 68 -7.70 11.82 10.99
CA GLU A 68 -8.82 11.16 11.64
C GLU A 68 -8.31 10.01 12.51
N VAL A 69 -8.77 9.95 13.77
CA VAL A 69 -8.47 8.84 14.69
C VAL A 69 -9.30 7.64 14.26
N ASN A 70 -8.91 7.00 13.17
CA ASN A 70 -9.56 5.77 12.72
C ASN A 70 -8.99 4.57 13.49
N HIS A 71 -9.87 3.62 13.85
CA HIS A 71 -9.52 2.31 14.40
C HIS A 71 -8.54 1.50 13.50
N SER A 72 -8.28 2.00 12.29
CA SER A 72 -7.24 1.55 11.36
C SER A 72 -5.81 1.75 11.86
N ASP A 73 -5.56 2.39 13.01
CA ASP A 73 -4.23 2.40 13.62
C ASP A 73 -3.72 0.97 13.95
N GLN A 74 -4.62 -0.03 14.12
CA GLN A 74 -4.23 -1.45 14.17
C GLN A 74 -3.78 -2.02 12.82
N PHE A 75 -4.34 -1.54 11.70
CA PHE A 75 -3.89 -1.89 10.35
C PHE A 75 -2.59 -1.15 10.00
N ILE A 76 -2.39 0.07 10.48
CA ILE A 76 -1.17 0.86 10.27
C ILE A 76 -0.01 0.36 11.15
N LYS A 77 -0.30 -0.29 12.28
CA LYS A 77 0.72 -1.06 13.01
C LYS A 77 1.17 -2.32 12.27
N ARG A 78 0.46 -2.76 11.22
CA ARG A 78 0.94 -3.86 10.37
C ARG A 78 2.05 -3.31 9.51
N GLN A 79 3.27 -3.77 9.77
CA GLN A 79 4.38 -3.53 8.86
C GLN A 79 4.14 -4.34 7.60
N THR A 80 4.32 -3.73 6.42
CA THR A 80 4.11 -4.46 5.14
C THR A 80 5.04 -5.69 5.02
N HIS A 81 6.10 -5.70 5.81
CA HIS A 81 7.15 -6.73 5.80
C HIS A 81 6.97 -7.82 6.85
N ILE A 82 6.38 -7.50 8.01
CA ILE A 82 6.21 -8.43 9.14
C ILE A 82 4.84 -8.20 9.76
N GLU A 83 3.99 -9.21 9.66
CA GLU A 83 2.63 -9.20 10.20
C GLU A 83 2.47 -10.32 11.22
N GLN A 84 1.84 -10.03 12.35
CA GLN A 84 1.40 -11.08 13.26
C GLN A 84 0.22 -11.82 12.63
N VAL A 85 0.29 -13.16 12.64
CA VAL A 85 -0.81 -14.02 12.18
C VAL A 85 -1.96 -13.92 13.18
N SER A 86 -3.15 -13.58 12.69
CA SER A 86 -4.36 -13.50 13.50
C SER A 86 -5.23 -14.76 13.37
N PHE A 87 -6.20 -14.91 14.28
CA PHE A 87 -7.20 -15.99 14.18
C PHE A 87 -8.03 -15.93 12.89
N GLU A 88 -8.25 -14.74 12.34
CA GLU A 88 -8.96 -14.60 11.05
C GLU A 88 -8.12 -15.14 9.90
N ASP A 89 -6.79 -14.97 9.94
CA ASP A 89 -5.89 -15.56 8.94
C ASP A 89 -5.90 -17.08 9.03
N LEU A 90 -5.91 -17.64 10.24
CA LEU A 90 -6.06 -19.09 10.46
C LEU A 90 -7.37 -19.61 9.90
N ARG A 91 -8.49 -18.92 10.16
CA ARG A 91 -9.81 -19.29 9.63
C ARG A 91 -9.87 -19.28 8.10
N LYS A 92 -9.19 -18.32 7.45
CA LYS A 92 -9.07 -18.30 5.99
C LYS A 92 -8.28 -19.49 5.46
N GLN A 93 -7.23 -19.92 6.16
CA GLN A 93 -6.47 -21.12 5.78
C GLN A 93 -7.25 -22.41 6.02
N GLU A 94 -7.99 -22.51 7.12
CA GLU A 94 -8.89 -23.62 7.40
C GLU A 94 -9.90 -23.83 6.26
N LYS A 95 -10.61 -22.77 5.85
CA LYS A 95 -11.55 -22.84 4.73
C LYS A 95 -10.91 -23.32 3.43
N LYS A 96 -9.66 -22.92 3.20
CA LYS A 96 -8.89 -23.36 2.03
C LYS A 96 -8.55 -24.84 2.13
N LEU A 97 -8.01 -25.30 3.26
CA LEU A 97 -7.71 -26.71 3.49
C LEU A 97 -8.94 -27.60 3.28
N VAL A 98 -10.10 -27.18 3.80
CA VAL A 98 -11.38 -27.89 3.58
C VAL A 98 -11.79 -27.89 2.10
N MET A 99 -11.49 -26.84 1.34
CA MET A 99 -11.77 -26.81 -0.10
C MET A 99 -10.92 -27.83 -0.88
N PHE A 100 -9.74 -28.19 -0.36
CA PHE A 100 -8.81 -29.17 -0.94
C PHE A 100 -8.71 -30.43 -0.06
N ASP A 101 -9.83 -30.82 0.54
CA ASP A 101 -9.91 -31.86 1.58
C ASP A 101 -9.23 -33.17 1.16
N VAL A 102 -9.55 -33.66 -0.03
CA VAL A 102 -9.01 -34.90 -0.61
C VAL A 102 -7.50 -34.84 -0.82
N ASP A 103 -6.92 -33.65 -1.02
CA ASP A 103 -5.48 -33.46 -1.20
C ASP A 103 -4.76 -33.35 0.14
N CYS A 104 -5.43 -32.82 1.17
CA CYS A 104 -4.83 -32.47 2.45
C CYS A 104 -4.99 -33.55 3.52
N PHE A 105 -6.13 -34.24 3.53
CA PHE A 105 -6.52 -35.15 4.59
C PHE A 105 -6.64 -36.59 4.07
N ASP A 106 -6.41 -37.54 4.96
CA ASP A 106 -6.71 -38.95 4.74
C ASP A 106 -8.16 -39.28 5.11
N GLU A 107 -8.55 -40.54 4.94
CA GLU A 107 -9.91 -41.02 5.21
C GLU A 107 -10.36 -40.87 6.68
N ASN A 108 -9.44 -40.65 7.62
CA ASN A 108 -9.73 -40.40 9.03
C ASN A 108 -9.84 -38.90 9.36
N GLY A 109 -9.63 -38.02 8.37
CA GLY A 109 -9.58 -36.58 8.57
C GLY A 109 -8.24 -36.08 9.14
N ASP A 110 -7.20 -36.92 9.17
CA ASP A 110 -5.85 -36.52 9.56
C ASP A 110 -5.08 -35.99 8.36
N PHE A 111 -4.12 -35.08 8.59
CA PHE A 111 -3.22 -34.64 7.51
C PHE A 111 -2.48 -35.84 6.90
N LYS A 112 -2.42 -35.89 5.57
CA LYS A 112 -1.62 -36.91 4.86
C LYS A 112 -0.18 -36.87 5.33
N LYS A 113 0.44 -38.05 5.45
CA LYS A 113 1.81 -38.21 5.97
C LYS A 113 2.83 -37.36 5.22
N GLU A 114 2.68 -37.22 3.91
CA GLU A 114 3.53 -36.39 3.04
C GLU A 114 3.47 -34.88 3.32
N LEU A 115 2.45 -34.42 4.05
CA LEU A 115 2.28 -33.01 4.42
C LEU A 115 2.76 -32.72 5.84
N LYS A 116 2.84 -33.71 6.73
CA LYS A 116 3.15 -33.51 8.16
C LYS A 116 4.52 -32.87 8.39
N ASP A 117 5.50 -33.22 7.57
CA ASP A 117 6.87 -32.73 7.70
C ASP A 117 7.18 -31.54 6.77
N LYS A 118 6.21 -31.10 5.95
CA LYS A 118 6.40 -29.98 5.03
C LYS A 118 6.10 -28.65 5.73
N PRO A 119 6.90 -27.59 5.47
CA PRO A 119 6.57 -26.25 5.94
C PRO A 119 5.19 -25.83 5.44
N ILE A 120 4.37 -25.24 6.32
CA ILE A 120 3.04 -24.72 5.96
C ILE A 120 3.14 -23.80 4.74
N THR A 121 4.15 -22.93 4.68
CA THR A 121 4.43 -22.05 3.53
C THR A 121 4.55 -22.83 2.21
N GLN A 122 5.28 -23.95 2.21
CA GLN A 122 5.49 -24.77 1.02
C GLN A 122 4.19 -25.45 0.59
N THR A 123 3.55 -26.14 1.54
CA THR A 123 2.28 -26.83 1.33
C THR A 123 1.21 -25.87 0.82
N MET A 124 1.14 -24.66 1.37
CA MET A 124 0.16 -23.66 0.96
C MET A 124 0.43 -23.11 -0.46
N ARG A 125 1.70 -22.98 -0.85
CA ARG A 125 2.09 -22.59 -2.22
C ARG A 125 1.78 -23.69 -3.22
N GLU A 126 2.03 -24.95 -2.87
CA GLU A 126 1.76 -26.12 -3.72
C GLU A 126 0.25 -26.35 -3.93
N LEU A 127 -0.57 -26.16 -2.88
CA LEU A 127 -1.99 -26.50 -2.89
C LEU A 127 -2.93 -25.36 -3.33
N PHE A 128 -2.70 -24.12 -2.88
CA PHE A 128 -3.74 -23.08 -2.97
C PHE A 128 -3.52 -22.02 -4.04
N LEU A 129 -2.30 -21.85 -4.55
CA LEU A 129 -1.91 -20.62 -5.23
C LEU A 129 -1.04 -20.91 -6.45
N ASN A 130 -1.53 -20.49 -7.62
CA ASN A 130 -0.70 -20.14 -8.77
C ASN A 130 0.42 -19.17 -8.33
N LYS A 131 1.56 -19.66 -7.82
CA LYS A 131 2.89 -19.04 -7.53
C LYS A 131 2.99 -17.58 -7.01
N ASN A 132 1.89 -16.86 -6.77
CA ASN A 132 1.85 -15.41 -6.65
C ASN A 132 1.84 -14.89 -5.21
N ASN A 133 1.70 -15.78 -4.21
CA ASN A 133 1.82 -15.41 -2.80
C ASN A 133 3.16 -15.87 -2.23
N SER A 134 3.92 -14.91 -1.72
CA SER A 134 5.26 -15.11 -1.15
C SER A 134 5.32 -14.89 0.36
N LYS A 135 4.16 -14.85 1.04
CA LYS A 135 4.10 -14.79 2.51
C LYS A 135 4.58 -16.11 3.11
N MET A 136 5.38 -16.02 4.18
CA MET A 136 5.85 -17.16 4.94
C MET A 136 5.24 -17.18 6.33
N TYR A 137 4.91 -18.38 6.82
CA TYR A 137 4.53 -18.61 8.20
C TYR A 137 5.78 -18.96 9.00
N VAL A 138 6.22 -18.05 9.86
CA VAL A 138 7.42 -18.20 10.69
C VAL A 138 7.08 -17.96 12.15
N SER A 139 7.74 -18.69 13.05
CA SER A 139 7.64 -18.51 14.49
C SER A 139 8.91 -17.85 15.03
N PHE A 140 8.74 -16.86 15.89
CA PHE A 140 9.84 -16.23 16.63
C PHE A 140 9.69 -16.58 18.12
N ASP A 141 10.77 -17.06 18.74
CA ASP A 141 10.80 -17.25 20.19
C ASP A 141 11.41 -16.00 20.84
N LEU A 142 10.53 -15.10 21.31
CA LEU A 142 10.94 -13.86 21.96
C LEU A 142 11.48 -14.06 23.38
N GLY A 143 11.29 -15.25 23.97
CA GLY A 143 11.78 -15.57 25.32
C GLY A 143 13.18 -16.17 25.30
N LEU A 144 13.53 -16.88 24.23
CA LEU A 144 14.82 -17.54 24.04
C LEU A 144 15.82 -16.75 23.19
N SER A 145 15.40 -15.66 22.55
CA SER A 145 16.26 -14.91 21.62
C SER A 145 16.26 -13.41 21.88
N SER A 146 17.44 -12.80 21.79
CA SER A 146 17.58 -11.34 21.71
C SER A 146 17.16 -10.81 20.34
N ASP A 147 16.93 -9.50 20.24
CA ASP A 147 16.63 -8.84 18.97
C ASP A 147 17.73 -9.08 17.92
N GLU A 148 19.00 -9.04 18.32
CA GLU A 148 20.16 -9.30 17.45
C GLU A 148 20.21 -10.75 16.96
N GLU A 149 19.89 -11.71 17.84
CA GLU A 149 19.84 -13.14 17.48
C GLU A 149 18.74 -13.40 16.46
N VAL A 150 17.55 -12.82 16.66
CA VAL A 150 16.43 -12.88 15.71
C VAL A 150 16.82 -12.26 14.37
N ILE A 151 17.41 -11.07 14.36
CA ILE A 151 17.83 -10.37 13.14
C ILE A 151 18.91 -11.18 12.39
N SER A 152 19.90 -11.73 13.10
CA SER A 152 20.97 -12.54 12.53
C SER A 152 20.45 -13.84 11.91
N ALA A 153 19.53 -14.52 12.62
CA ALA A 153 18.85 -15.69 12.09
C ALA A 153 18.07 -15.36 10.81
N LEU A 154 17.33 -14.24 10.78
CA LEU A 154 16.61 -13.78 9.59
C LEU A 154 17.56 -13.48 8.42
N GLN A 155 18.68 -12.80 8.66
CA GLN A 155 19.67 -12.50 7.62
C GLN A 155 20.25 -13.77 6.99
N THR A 156 20.42 -14.83 7.79
CA THR A 156 20.94 -16.13 7.35
C THR A 156 19.88 -16.95 6.61
N MET A 157 18.64 -16.97 7.12
CA MET A 157 17.58 -17.85 6.61
C MET A 157 16.85 -17.29 5.39
N LEU A 158 16.67 -15.96 5.28
CA LEU A 158 15.93 -15.35 4.16
C LEU A 158 16.48 -15.71 2.77
N PRO A 159 17.81 -15.72 2.52
CA PRO A 159 18.36 -16.18 1.25
C PRO A 159 18.06 -17.66 0.95
N VAL A 160 18.15 -18.53 1.96
CA VAL A 160 17.88 -19.97 1.84
C VAL A 160 16.43 -20.18 1.44
N TRP A 161 15.48 -19.61 2.20
CA TRP A 161 14.05 -19.75 1.89
C TRP A 161 13.68 -19.16 0.53
N ARG A 162 14.28 -18.02 0.13
CA ARG A 162 14.06 -17.46 -1.21
C ARG A 162 14.49 -18.41 -2.31
N SER A 163 15.65 -19.07 -2.14
CA SER A 163 16.14 -20.05 -3.10
C SER A 163 15.24 -21.29 -3.15
N GLU A 164 14.84 -21.83 -1.99
CA GLU A 164 13.99 -23.03 -1.89
C GLU A 164 12.63 -22.82 -2.56
N TYR A 165 12.05 -21.64 -2.42
CA TYR A 165 10.72 -21.34 -2.95
C TYR A 165 10.73 -20.64 -4.32
N GLU A 166 11.89 -20.50 -4.96
CA GLU A 166 12.06 -19.79 -6.24
C GLU A 166 11.54 -18.33 -6.19
N ILE A 167 11.76 -17.64 -5.07
CA ILE A 167 11.31 -16.25 -4.86
C ILE A 167 12.46 -15.29 -5.14
N GLU A 168 12.34 -14.51 -6.20
CA GLU A 168 13.32 -13.48 -6.50
C GLU A 168 13.37 -12.39 -5.42
N SER A 169 14.58 -11.98 -5.06
CA SER A 169 14.77 -10.84 -4.18
C SER A 169 14.33 -9.55 -4.88
N ARG A 170 13.45 -8.77 -4.23
CA ARG A 170 13.07 -7.46 -4.74
C ARG A 170 14.15 -6.43 -4.39
N LYS A 171 14.58 -5.65 -5.38
CA LYS A 171 15.46 -4.50 -5.13
C LYS A 171 14.69 -3.43 -4.36
N ILE A 172 15.24 -2.96 -3.25
CA ILE A 172 14.71 -1.82 -2.53
C ILE A 172 14.98 -0.58 -3.38
N GLU A 173 13.92 0.12 -3.78
CA GLU A 173 14.10 1.46 -4.32
C GLU A 173 14.41 2.40 -3.15
N LYS A 174 15.60 2.99 -3.16
CA LYS A 174 15.99 3.95 -2.13
C LYS A 174 15.17 5.22 -2.28
N VAL A 175 14.39 5.54 -1.25
CA VAL A 175 13.74 6.84 -1.09
C VAL A 175 14.60 7.67 -0.15
N GLY A 176 14.87 8.91 -0.53
CA GLY A 176 15.50 9.93 0.32
C GLY A 176 14.61 11.16 0.44
N ILE A 177 15.02 12.12 1.27
CA ILE A 177 14.25 13.35 1.57
C ILE A 177 13.79 14.06 0.29
N ALA A 178 14.65 14.22 -0.71
CA ALA A 178 14.30 14.85 -1.98
C ALA A 178 13.14 14.14 -2.72
N LYS A 179 13.08 12.80 -2.65
CA LYS A 179 11.98 12.03 -3.26
C LYS A 179 10.70 12.14 -2.42
N ILE A 180 10.80 12.20 -1.10
CA ILE A 180 9.65 12.45 -0.21
C ILE A 180 9.04 13.82 -0.51
N ARG A 181 9.86 14.87 -0.64
CA ARG A 181 9.40 16.21 -1.04
C ARG A 181 8.68 16.20 -2.38
N LYS A 182 9.24 15.52 -3.38
CA LYS A 182 8.59 15.37 -4.70
C LYS A 182 7.20 14.76 -4.62
N LEU A 183 6.91 13.86 -3.67
CA LEU A 183 5.56 13.31 -3.51
C LEU A 183 4.53 14.41 -3.15
N VAL A 184 4.97 15.42 -2.40
CA VAL A 184 4.15 16.55 -2.00
C VAL A 184 4.16 17.64 -3.06
N ASP A 185 5.33 18.08 -3.49
CA ASP A 185 5.51 19.20 -4.41
C ASP A 185 4.90 18.90 -5.80
N HIS A 186 4.92 17.64 -6.23
CA HIS A 186 4.29 17.21 -7.48
C HIS A 186 2.84 16.73 -7.30
N ASN A 187 2.16 17.12 -6.21
CA ASN A 187 0.74 16.85 -6.03
C ASN A 187 0.36 15.36 -6.20
N ILE A 188 1.24 14.44 -5.76
CA ILE A 188 1.04 13.00 -6.00
C ILE A 188 -0.20 12.49 -5.24
N ILE A 189 -0.43 12.95 -4.02
CA ILE A 189 -1.66 12.62 -3.26
C ILE A 189 -2.93 13.01 -4.03
N PRO A 190 -3.13 14.28 -4.42
CA PRO A 190 -4.30 14.64 -5.22
C PRO A 190 -4.36 13.91 -6.58
N MET A 191 -3.22 13.61 -7.20
CA MET A 191 -3.19 12.81 -8.43
C MET A 191 -3.68 11.38 -8.21
N MET A 192 -3.30 10.74 -7.12
CA MET A 192 -3.81 9.42 -6.74
C MET A 192 -5.34 9.44 -6.62
N ASP A 193 -5.89 10.48 -5.99
CA ASP A 193 -7.34 10.61 -5.82
C ASP A 193 -8.07 10.83 -7.15
N LEU A 194 -7.48 11.59 -8.08
CA LEU A 194 -7.98 11.71 -9.46
C LEU A 194 -8.00 10.35 -10.19
N LEU A 195 -6.96 9.53 -10.03
CA LEU A 195 -6.87 8.21 -10.65
C LEU A 195 -7.87 7.22 -10.03
N ILE A 196 -8.04 7.26 -8.71
CA ILE A 196 -9.04 6.48 -7.97
C ILE A 196 -10.45 6.85 -8.45
N TRP A 197 -10.77 8.14 -8.51
CA TRP A 197 -12.07 8.61 -9.00
C TRP A 197 -12.32 8.19 -10.45
N ALA A 198 -11.30 8.29 -11.31
CA ALA A 198 -11.41 7.88 -12.71
C ALA A 198 -11.71 6.37 -12.84
N SER A 199 -11.04 5.55 -12.02
CA SER A 199 -11.29 4.11 -11.93
C SER A 199 -12.72 3.81 -11.49
N LEU A 200 -13.18 4.44 -10.41
CA LEU A 200 -14.54 4.28 -9.87
C LEU A 200 -15.61 4.64 -10.92
N LYS A 201 -15.40 5.74 -11.64
CA LYS A 201 -16.32 6.22 -12.68
C LYS A 201 -16.16 5.49 -14.01
N LYS A 202 -15.17 4.60 -14.14
CA LYS A 202 -14.81 3.87 -15.37
C LYS A 202 -14.57 4.83 -16.55
N VAL A 203 -13.89 5.95 -16.27
CA VAL A 203 -13.53 6.98 -17.27
C VAL A 203 -12.03 7.18 -17.36
N ASN A 204 -11.57 7.74 -18.48
CA ASN A 204 -10.17 8.13 -18.64
C ASN A 204 -10.05 9.66 -18.58
N ILE A 205 -9.20 10.16 -17.66
CA ILE A 205 -8.85 11.58 -17.59
C ILE A 205 -7.57 11.80 -18.38
N SER A 206 -7.58 12.72 -19.34
CA SER A 206 -6.38 13.05 -20.12
C SER A 206 -5.34 13.76 -19.25
N ASN A 207 -4.06 13.62 -19.62
CA ASN A 207 -2.96 14.27 -18.92
C ASN A 207 -3.06 15.80 -18.96
N MET A 208 -3.59 16.38 -20.04
CA MET A 208 -3.91 17.81 -20.12
C MET A 208 -4.94 18.23 -19.05
N ILE A 209 -5.97 17.42 -18.79
CA ILE A 209 -6.97 17.75 -17.76
C ILE A 209 -6.36 17.63 -16.37
N ILE A 210 -5.61 16.55 -16.10
CA ILE A 210 -4.89 16.39 -14.82
C ILE A 210 -3.97 17.59 -14.57
N SER A 211 -3.17 17.99 -15.56
CA SER A 211 -2.29 19.17 -15.48
C SER A 211 -3.07 20.43 -15.06
N ARG A 212 -4.20 20.72 -15.72
CA ARG A 212 -5.01 21.92 -15.44
C ARG A 212 -5.65 21.93 -14.06
N VAL A 213 -6.07 20.76 -13.57
CA VAL A 213 -6.78 20.65 -12.29
C VAL A 213 -5.78 20.63 -11.12
N LEU A 214 -4.61 20.02 -11.29
CA LEU A 214 -3.55 19.99 -10.27
C LEU A 214 -2.71 21.27 -10.21
N TYR A 215 -2.57 21.96 -11.33
CA TYR A 215 -1.74 23.16 -11.47
C TYR A 215 -2.53 24.30 -12.13
N PRO A 216 -3.57 24.84 -11.46
CA PRO A 216 -4.39 25.92 -12.02
C PRO A 216 -3.62 27.25 -12.11
N ASP A 217 -2.61 27.44 -11.25
CA ASP A 217 -1.77 28.64 -11.23
C ASP A 217 -0.53 28.46 -12.12
N PHE A 218 -0.51 29.12 -13.28
CA PHE A 218 0.59 29.06 -14.26
C PHE A 218 1.81 29.92 -13.88
N THR A 219 1.91 30.40 -12.64
CA THR A 219 2.86 31.44 -12.23
C THR A 219 4.24 30.89 -11.83
N ASN A 220 4.33 29.63 -11.39
CA ASN A 220 5.59 28.96 -11.04
C ASN A 220 5.61 27.58 -11.72
N GLU A 221 6.69 27.28 -12.46
CA GLU A 221 6.93 26.03 -13.24
C GLU A 221 5.67 25.36 -13.81
N ILE A 222 5.35 25.63 -15.08
CA ILE A 222 4.19 25.04 -15.76
C ILE A 222 4.41 23.52 -15.91
N ARG A 223 3.85 22.73 -14.98
CA ARG A 223 3.77 21.27 -15.10
C ARG A 223 2.71 20.89 -16.12
N GLY A 224 3.08 21.01 -17.39
CA GLY A 224 2.24 20.69 -18.54
C GLY A 224 2.02 19.18 -18.73
N GLU A 225 1.29 18.85 -19.79
CA GLU A 225 0.90 17.48 -20.13
C GLU A 225 2.07 16.48 -20.15
N ASP A 226 3.22 16.87 -20.68
CA ASP A 226 4.41 16.02 -20.77
C ASP A 226 4.97 15.66 -19.39
N HIS A 227 4.98 16.59 -18.44
CA HIS A 227 5.42 16.33 -17.06
C HIS A 227 4.50 15.34 -16.35
N ILE A 228 3.18 15.48 -16.56
CA ILE A 228 2.19 14.54 -16.03
C ILE A 228 2.43 13.15 -16.61
N LYS A 229 2.60 13.06 -17.93
CA LYS A 229 2.76 11.80 -18.66
C LYS A 229 4.03 11.06 -18.25
N ASP A 230 5.15 11.77 -18.20
CA ASP A 230 6.47 11.15 -18.12
C ASP A 230 6.93 10.97 -16.66
N THR A 231 6.38 11.75 -15.71
CA THR A 231 6.82 11.74 -14.31
C THR A 231 5.68 11.52 -13.33
N ASP A 232 4.72 12.45 -13.25
CA ASP A 232 3.85 12.54 -12.07
C ASP A 232 2.82 11.40 -12.04
N ARG A 233 2.16 11.10 -13.17
CA ARG A 233 1.21 9.98 -13.27
C ARG A 233 1.91 8.64 -13.04
N PRO A 234 3.05 8.32 -13.69
CA PRO A 234 3.79 7.10 -13.38
C PRO A 234 4.13 6.95 -11.89
N VAL A 235 4.50 8.04 -11.21
CA VAL A 235 4.78 8.04 -9.77
C VAL A 235 3.50 7.76 -8.96
N ALA A 236 2.38 8.40 -9.29
CA ALA A 236 1.10 8.15 -8.62
C ALA A 236 0.63 6.70 -8.81
N GLU A 237 0.67 6.17 -10.04
CA GLU A 237 0.30 4.78 -10.34
C GLU A 237 1.20 3.77 -9.63
N LYS A 238 2.51 4.02 -9.60
CA LYS A 238 3.48 3.20 -8.85
C LYS A 238 3.19 3.22 -7.35
N THR A 239 2.74 4.37 -6.85
CA THR A 239 2.40 4.55 -5.44
C THR A 239 1.10 3.82 -5.09
N LEU A 240 0.07 3.87 -5.93
CA LEU A 240 -1.17 3.08 -5.78
C LEU A 240 -0.93 1.57 -5.82
N LYS A 241 0.17 1.11 -6.42
CA LYS A 241 0.61 -0.31 -6.41
C LYS A 241 1.44 -0.68 -5.16
N GLY A 242 1.58 0.24 -4.20
CA GLY A 242 2.32 0.04 -2.95
C GLY A 242 3.84 -0.05 -3.10
N GLU A 243 4.42 0.36 -4.23
CA GLU A 243 5.88 0.38 -4.35
C GLU A 243 6.50 1.53 -3.56
N THR A 244 5.91 2.72 -3.65
CA THR A 244 6.42 3.91 -2.96
C THR A 244 6.21 3.84 -1.45
N SER A 245 5.04 3.36 -0.97
CA SER A 245 4.76 3.22 0.46
C SER A 245 5.76 2.30 1.15
N ARG A 246 6.03 1.12 0.60
CA ARG A 246 7.05 0.19 1.14
C ARG A 246 8.45 0.81 1.22
N SER A 247 8.86 1.55 0.18
CA SER A 247 10.15 2.25 0.23
C SER A 247 10.17 3.37 1.27
N LEU A 248 9.05 4.06 1.47
CA LEU A 248 8.90 5.08 2.50
C LEU A 248 8.85 4.47 3.91
N GLU A 249 8.18 3.34 4.10
CA GLU A 249 8.18 2.55 5.33
C GLU A 249 9.61 2.16 5.73
N TYR A 250 10.38 1.63 4.77
CA TYR A 250 11.79 1.33 5.00
C TYR A 250 12.62 2.58 5.39
N PHE A 251 12.37 3.73 4.75
CA PHE A 251 13.02 4.99 5.11
C PHE A 251 12.66 5.41 6.55
N ILE A 252 11.38 5.33 6.93
CA ILE A 252 10.89 5.66 8.28
C ILE A 252 11.54 4.75 9.32
N ASN A 253 11.60 3.45 9.07
CA ASN A 253 12.19 2.47 9.99
C ASN A 253 13.69 2.73 10.20
N LYS A 254 14.41 3.14 9.16
CA LYS A 254 15.83 3.51 9.27
C LYS A 254 16.09 4.88 9.88
N ASN A 255 15.14 5.81 9.75
CA ASN A 255 15.28 7.20 10.17
C ASN A 255 14.14 7.59 11.11
N SER A 256 13.91 6.77 12.15
CA SER A 256 12.77 6.93 13.07
C SER A 256 12.70 8.30 13.73
N HIS A 257 13.86 8.93 13.97
CA HIS A 257 13.97 10.31 14.48
C HIS A 257 13.38 11.37 13.54
N LEU A 258 13.28 11.10 12.23
CA LEU A 258 12.67 12.01 11.24
C LEU A 258 11.16 11.77 11.05
N SER A 259 10.62 10.66 11.59
CA SER A 259 9.26 10.19 11.25
C SER A 259 8.14 11.18 11.57
N ASN A 260 8.31 11.98 12.63
CA ASN A 260 7.34 12.95 13.10
C ASN A 260 7.68 14.40 12.69
N ILE A 261 8.71 14.61 11.86
CA ILE A 261 9.06 15.93 11.36
C ILE A 261 8.09 16.29 10.23
N PRO A 262 7.49 17.50 10.24
CA PRO A 262 6.70 18.00 9.11
C PRO A 262 7.52 18.06 7.82
N ILE A 263 6.92 17.72 6.69
CA ILE A 263 7.63 17.69 5.40
C ILE A 263 8.17 19.07 5.02
N ALA A 264 7.46 20.13 5.37
CA ALA A 264 7.90 21.51 5.19
C ALA A 264 9.22 21.85 5.92
N ASP A 265 9.54 21.14 7.01
CA ASP A 265 10.71 21.41 7.84
C ASP A 265 11.94 20.57 7.45
N LEU A 266 11.83 19.74 6.40
CA LEU A 266 12.91 18.86 5.96
C LEU A 266 14.08 19.58 5.28
N ASP A 267 13.96 20.88 5.01
CA ASP A 267 14.99 21.69 4.33
C ASP A 267 16.24 21.95 5.19
N GLY A 268 16.17 21.62 6.48
CA GLY A 268 17.29 21.72 7.42
C GLY A 268 18.16 20.45 7.55
N PHE A 269 17.89 19.39 6.78
CA PHE A 269 18.51 18.06 6.94
C PHE A 269 19.26 17.54 5.71
#